data_AF-A0A3R9XX59-F1
#
_entry.id   AF-A0A3R9XX59-F1
#
_cell.length_a   1.000
_cell.length_b   1.000
_cell.length_c   1.000
_cell.angle_alpha   90.00
_cell.angle_beta   90.00
_cell.angle_gamma   90.00
#
_symmetry.space_group_name_H-M   'P 1'
#
loop_
_entity.id
_entity.type
_entity.pdbx_description
1 polymer ?
#
loop_
_entity_poly.entity_id
_entity_poly.type
_entity_poly.pdbx_seq_one_letter_code
_entity_poly.pdbx_strand_id
1 'polypeptide(L)'
;MSAHKFEALKQYYPAAQAVHEGGVLCAFLPALRIDTPAGIVQLDALLYPAHHAGYESRLFLERQISALNAKNWNAFQLIGRNWQACSWQGVSAALPWHQMLANHLRAFA
;
A
#
# COMPACT_ATOMS: atom_id res chain seq x y z
N MET A 1 -9.08 -4.35 -16.58
CA MET A 1 -8.29 -5.30 -15.77
C MET A 1 -8.08 -4.80 -14.34
N SER A 2 -7.49 -3.62 -14.12
CA SER A 2 -7.25 -3.08 -12.76
C SER A 2 -8.53 -2.83 -11.94
N ALA A 3 -9.61 -2.35 -12.56
CA ALA A 3 -10.89 -2.12 -11.87
C ALA A 3 -11.45 -3.39 -11.21
N HIS A 4 -11.37 -4.55 -11.87
CA HIS A 4 -11.85 -5.82 -11.29
C HIS A 4 -10.99 -6.27 -10.10
N LYS A 5 -9.67 -6.07 -10.17
CA LYS A 5 -8.76 -6.34 -9.04
C LYS A 5 -9.06 -5.45 -7.84
N PHE A 6 -9.42 -4.18 -8.09
CA PHE A 6 -9.84 -3.24 -7.06
C PHE A 6 -11.17 -3.66 -6.42
N GLU A 7 -12.18 -4.06 -7.20
CA GLU A 7 -13.46 -4.54 -6.64
C GLU A 7 -13.27 -5.78 -5.75
N ALA A 8 -12.39 -6.70 -6.12
CA ALA A 8 -12.03 -7.83 -5.26
C ALA A 8 -11.35 -7.38 -3.96
N LEU A 9 -10.51 -6.33 -3.99
CA LEU A 9 -9.93 -5.74 -2.77
C LEU A 9 -11.02 -5.15 -1.86
N LYS A 10 -12.02 -4.46 -2.44
CA LYS A 10 -13.12 -3.85 -1.68
C LYS A 10 -13.97 -4.85 -0.91
N GLN A 11 -14.01 -6.12 -1.31
CA GLN A 11 -14.70 -7.16 -0.54
C GLN A 11 -14.09 -7.36 0.86
N TYR A 12 -12.77 -7.13 0.99
CA TYR A 12 -12.05 -7.21 2.27
C TYR A 12 -11.88 -5.84 2.94
N TYR A 13 -11.80 -4.78 2.13
CA TYR A 13 -11.63 -3.40 2.58
C TYR A 13 -12.73 -2.50 2.00
N PRO A 14 -13.97 -2.53 2.54
CA PRO A 14 -15.12 -1.86 1.93
C PRO A 14 -14.98 -0.34 1.80
N ALA A 15 -14.19 0.28 2.69
CA ALA A 15 -13.91 1.71 2.68
C ALA A 15 -12.84 2.13 1.64
N ALA A 16 -12.24 1.18 0.92
CA ALA A 16 -11.23 1.48 -0.08
C ALA A 16 -11.82 2.30 -1.23
N GLN A 17 -11.04 3.26 -1.73
CA GLN A 17 -11.42 4.17 -2.80
C GLN A 17 -10.46 4.06 -3.97
N ALA A 18 -11.01 4.08 -5.18
CA ALA A 18 -10.23 4.14 -6.41
C ALA A 18 -9.76 5.57 -6.63
N VAL A 19 -8.45 5.75 -6.75
CA VAL A 19 -7.82 7.06 -7.01
C VAL A 19 -6.84 6.93 -8.17
N HIS A 20 -6.55 8.02 -8.87
CA HIS A 20 -5.61 8.01 -9.98
C HIS A 20 -4.41 8.91 -9.68
N GLU A 21 -3.22 8.41 -10.00
CA GLU A 21 -1.95 9.15 -9.95
C GLU A 21 -1.23 8.94 -11.28
N GLY A 22 -1.02 10.01 -12.06
CA GLY A 22 -0.35 9.91 -13.36
C GLY A 22 -0.95 8.88 -14.33
N GLY A 23 -2.27 8.65 -14.27
CA GLY A 23 -2.97 7.64 -15.07
C GLY A 23 -2.93 6.22 -14.50
N VAL A 24 -2.24 5.98 -13.39
CA VAL A 24 -2.27 4.71 -12.66
C VAL A 24 -3.45 4.68 -11.70
N LEU A 25 -4.30 3.66 -11.81
CA LEU A 25 -5.34 3.39 -10.83
C LEU A 25 -4.71 2.77 -9.58
N CYS A 26 -4.92 3.42 -8.44
CA CYS A 26 -4.43 3.04 -7.12
C CYS A 26 -5.61 2.80 -6.16
N ALA A 27 -5.35 2.09 -5.06
CA ALA A 27 -6.32 1.94 -3.97
C ALA A 27 -5.92 2.79 -2.78
N PHE A 28 -6.71 3.82 -2.49
CA PHE A 28 -6.66 4.51 -1.21
C PHE A 28 -7.39 3.67 -0.15
N LEU A 29 -6.72 3.42 0.97
CA LEU A 29 -7.16 2.57 2.06
C LEU A 29 -7.24 3.42 3.33
N PRO A 30 -8.40 4.03 3.63
CA PRO A 30 -8.54 4.84 4.84
C PRO A 30 -8.50 3.95 6.08
N ALA A 31 -7.83 4.42 7.12
CA ALA A 31 -7.78 3.73 8.42
C ALA A 31 -7.40 2.24 8.33
N LEU A 32 -6.43 1.91 7.47
CA LEU A 32 -5.89 0.56 7.34
C LEU A 32 -5.29 0.11 8.67
N ARG A 33 -5.72 -1.06 9.13
CA ARG A 33 -5.18 -1.71 10.33
C ARG A 33 -3.96 -2.54 9.93
N ILE A 34 -2.84 -2.29 10.57
CA ILE A 34 -1.58 -2.97 10.34
C ILE A 34 -1.13 -3.58 11.66
N ASP A 35 -0.95 -4.90 11.68
CA ASP A 35 -0.36 -5.60 12.81
C ASP A 35 1.14 -5.33 12.84
N THR A 36 1.66 -4.94 14.01
CA THR A 36 3.08 -4.74 14.27
C THR A 36 3.49 -5.44 15.56
N PRO A 37 4.79 -5.67 15.82
CA PRO A 37 5.25 -6.20 17.10
C PRO A 37 4.84 -5.36 18.32
N ALA A 38 4.56 -4.07 18.14
CA ALA A 38 4.11 -3.16 19.21
C ALA A 38 2.57 -3.10 19.36
N GLY A 39 1.83 -3.86 18.55
CA GLY A 39 0.38 -3.86 18.49
C GLY A 39 -0.17 -3.36 17.16
N ILE A 40 -1.48 -3.12 17.13
CA ILE A 40 -2.18 -2.69 15.91
C ILE A 40 -2.04 -1.18 15.73
N VAL A 41 -1.52 -0.77 14.58
CA VAL A 41 -1.52 0.64 14.15
C VAL A 41 -2.61 0.85 13.11
N GLN A 42 -3.30 1.98 13.21
CA GLN A 42 -4.33 2.38 12.24
C GLN A 42 -3.93 3.71 11.60
N LEU A 43 -3.89 3.74 10.27
CA LEU A 43 -3.51 4.92 9.49
C LEU A 43 -3.99 4.82 8.04
N ASP A 44 -3.96 5.93 7.31
CA ASP A 44 -4.22 5.90 5.87
C ASP A 44 -3.07 5.24 5.10
N ALA A 45 -3.43 4.49 4.05
CA ALA A 45 -2.48 3.90 3.12
C ALA A 45 -2.92 4.07 1.66
N LEU A 46 -1.95 3.95 0.76
CA LEU A 46 -2.15 3.97 -0.69
C LEU A 46 -1.41 2.78 -1.30
N LEU A 47 -2.16 1.82 -1.84
CA LEU A 47 -1.60 0.73 -2.64
C LEU A 47 -1.42 1.21 -4.07
N TYR A 48 -0.17 1.18 -4.53
CA TYR A 48 0.26 1.57 -5.88
C TYR A 48 0.67 0.32 -6.68
N PRO A 49 -0.19 -0.16 -7.59
CA PRO A 49 -0.07 -1.49 -8.21
C PRO A 49 0.66 -1.45 -9.56
N ALA A 50 1.69 -0.61 -9.67
CA ALA A 50 2.51 -0.44 -10.86
C ALA A 50 3.94 -0.05 -10.48
N HIS A 51 4.84 -0.10 -11.46
CA HIS A 51 6.25 0.21 -11.23
C HIS A 51 6.42 1.64 -10.70
N HIS A 52 7.06 1.79 -9.54
CA HIS A 52 7.33 3.09 -8.94
C HIS A 52 8.64 3.07 -8.14
N ALA A 53 9.55 3.99 -8.47
CA ALA A 53 10.85 4.16 -7.81
C ALA A 53 11.68 2.86 -7.68
N GLY A 54 11.64 1.98 -8.69
CA GLY A 54 12.41 0.73 -8.75
C GLY A 54 11.71 -0.51 -8.17
N TYR A 55 10.42 -0.44 -7.88
CA TYR A 55 9.64 -1.54 -7.27
C TYR A 55 8.42 -1.83 -8.15
N GLU A 56 8.10 -3.10 -8.38
CA GLU A 56 6.95 -3.50 -9.22
C GLU A 56 5.60 -3.04 -8.67
N SER A 57 5.48 -2.95 -7.35
CA SER A 57 4.35 -2.36 -6.65
C SER A 57 4.82 -1.76 -5.33
N ARG A 58 4.05 -0.82 -4.76
CA ARG A 58 4.38 -0.18 -3.48
C ARG A 58 3.15 -0.03 -2.60
N LEU A 59 3.36 -0.11 -1.29
CA LEU A 59 2.44 0.38 -0.29
C LEU A 59 3.02 1.64 0.35
N PHE A 60 2.24 2.70 0.31
CA PHE A 60 2.53 3.99 0.89
C PHE A 60 1.69 4.19 2.14
N LEU A 61 2.27 4.74 3.20
CA LEU A 61 1.64 5.00 4.50
C LEU A 61 1.64 6.50 4.78
N GLU A 62 0.64 7.02 5.50
CA GLU A 62 0.58 8.45 5.85
C GLU A 62 1.79 8.92 6.68
N ARG A 63 2.40 8.00 7.44
CA ARG A 63 3.55 8.23 8.30
C ARG A 63 4.40 6.96 8.43
N GLN A 64 5.64 7.11 8.86
CA GLN A 64 6.49 5.98 9.19
C GLN A 64 5.95 5.29 10.46
N ILE A 65 6.06 3.97 10.51
CA ILE A 65 5.74 3.17 11.69
C ILE A 65 6.94 2.28 12.05
N SER A 66 7.06 1.96 13.34
CA SER A 66 8.10 1.05 13.81
C SER A 66 7.72 -0.39 13.46
N ALA A 67 8.56 -1.06 12.69
CA ALA A 67 8.41 -2.46 12.36
C ALA A 67 9.77 -3.13 12.11
N LEU A 68 9.83 -4.44 12.33
CA LEU A 68 11.09 -5.19 12.27
C LEU A 68 11.69 -5.16 10.86
N ASN A 69 10.86 -5.34 9.83
CA ASN A 69 11.29 -5.52 8.44
C ASN A 69 11.17 -4.24 7.59
N ALA A 70 10.43 -3.23 8.04
CA ALA A 70 10.26 -1.97 7.33
C ALA A 70 11.52 -1.08 7.47
N LYS A 71 12.45 -1.20 6.50
CA LYS A 71 13.72 -0.44 6.46
C LYS A 71 13.71 0.63 5.36
N ASN A 72 14.71 1.53 5.39
CA ASN A 72 15.01 2.49 4.32
C ASN A 72 13.80 3.31 3.84
N TRP A 73 13.17 4.04 4.77
CA TRP A 73 12.01 4.86 4.49
C TRP A 73 12.35 6.06 3.60
N ASN A 74 11.46 6.35 2.65
CA ASN A 74 11.53 7.53 1.80
C ASN A 74 10.17 8.23 1.75
N ALA A 75 10.20 9.55 1.58
CA ALA A 75 9.01 10.39 1.44
C ALA A 75 8.66 10.59 -0.04
N PHE A 76 7.37 10.62 -0.35
CA PHE A 76 6.83 10.80 -1.70
C PHE A 76 5.63 11.72 -1.68
N GLN A 77 5.48 12.56 -2.70
CA GLN A 77 4.28 13.35 -2.92
C GLN A 77 3.42 12.66 -3.99
N LEU A 78 2.26 12.15 -3.61
CA LEU A 78 1.33 11.46 -4.52
C LEU A 78 -0.11 11.88 -4.16
N ILE A 79 -0.95 12.13 -5.16
CA ILE A 79 -2.37 12.48 -4.98
C ILE A 79 -2.53 13.68 -4.04
N GLY A 80 -1.64 14.67 -4.19
CA GLY A 80 -1.62 15.89 -3.37
C GLY A 80 -1.26 15.70 -1.89
N ARG A 81 -0.84 14.50 -1.46
CA ARG A 81 -0.48 14.20 -0.07
C ARG A 81 0.97 13.72 0.05
N ASN A 82 1.55 13.92 1.23
CA ASN A 82 2.82 13.31 1.60
C ASN A 82 2.59 11.88 2.07
N TRP A 83 3.45 10.99 1.61
CA TRP A 83 3.42 9.57 1.90
C TRP A 83 4.81 9.07 2.27
N GLN A 84 4.85 8.01 3.05
CA GLN A 84 6.05 7.32 3.48
C GLN A 84 6.02 5.90 2.94
N ALA A 85 7.13 5.42 2.37
CA ALA A 85 7.24 4.02 1.97
C ALA A 85 8.61 3.46 2.35
N CYS A 86 8.60 2.29 2.97
CA CYS A 86 9.80 1.50 3.26
C CYS A 86 10.23 0.68 2.03
N SER A 87 11.43 0.12 2.09
CA SER A 87 11.91 -0.86 1.13
C SER A 87 11.27 -2.23 1.40
N TRP A 88 10.39 -2.67 0.50
CA TRP A 88 9.82 -4.01 0.50
C TRP A 88 9.70 -4.51 -0.95
N GLN A 89 10.41 -5.60 -1.29
CA GLN A 89 10.54 -6.10 -2.66
C GLN A 89 9.83 -7.44 -2.86
N GLY A 90 9.82 -7.95 -4.10
CA GLY A 90 9.24 -9.26 -4.42
C GLY A 90 7.71 -9.27 -4.50
N VAL A 91 7.06 -8.11 -4.52
CA VAL A 91 5.60 -8.00 -4.64
C VAL A 91 5.23 -7.61 -6.07
N SER A 92 4.82 -8.61 -6.86
CA SER A 92 4.54 -8.40 -8.28
C SER A 92 3.25 -7.61 -8.55
N ALA A 93 3.31 -6.70 -9.53
CA ALA A 93 2.15 -5.96 -10.04
C ALA A 93 1.07 -6.86 -10.66
N ALA A 94 1.44 -8.08 -11.07
CA ALA A 94 0.53 -9.05 -11.67
C ALA A 94 -0.47 -9.65 -10.66
N LEU A 95 -0.18 -9.57 -9.36
CA LEU A 95 -1.03 -10.15 -8.31
C LEU A 95 -2.44 -9.55 -8.28
N PRO A 96 -3.43 -10.31 -7.77
CA PRO A 96 -4.67 -9.74 -7.26
C PRO A 96 -4.38 -8.73 -6.15
N TRP A 97 -5.09 -7.61 -6.09
CA TRP A 97 -4.72 -6.49 -5.20
C TRP A 97 -4.84 -6.83 -3.71
N HIS A 98 -5.78 -7.69 -3.32
CA HIS A 98 -5.86 -8.18 -1.93
C HIS A 98 -4.62 -9.00 -1.53
N GLN A 99 -4.08 -9.82 -2.45
CA GLN A 99 -2.83 -10.57 -2.21
C GLN A 99 -1.60 -9.67 -2.26
N MET A 100 -1.61 -8.65 -3.13
CA MET A 100 -0.57 -7.63 -3.19
C MET A 100 -0.48 -6.85 -1.87
N LEU A 101 -1.63 -6.39 -1.36
CA LEU A 101 -1.71 -5.72 -0.06
C LEU A 101 -1.25 -6.64 1.07
N ALA A 102 -1.77 -7.88 1.14
CA ALA A 102 -1.36 -8.84 2.15
C ALA A 102 0.16 -9.12 2.14
N ASN A 103 0.79 -9.15 0.95
CA ASN A 103 2.24 -9.27 0.84
C ASN A 103 2.98 -8.05 1.36
N HIS A 104 2.52 -6.83 1.06
CA HIS A 104 3.12 -5.60 1.60
C HIS A 104 2.97 -5.51 3.12
N LEU A 105 1.86 -5.98 3.68
CA LEU A 105 1.62 -5.96 5.12
C LEU A 105 2.63 -6.81 5.91
N ARG A 106 3.26 -7.81 5.29
CA ARG A 106 4.33 -8.61 5.90
C ARG A 106 5.60 -7.81 6.22
N ALA A 107 5.77 -6.62 5.64
CA ALA A 107 6.86 -5.72 6.02
C ALA A 107 6.72 -5.19 7.46
N PHE A 108 5.52 -5.24 8.03
CA PHE A 108 5.19 -4.60 9.30
C PHE A 108 4.97 -5.56 10.46
N ALA A 109 4.70 -6.83 10.16
CA ALA A 109 4.57 -7.91 11.14
C ALA A 109 5.93 -8.41 11.66
#